data_AF-A0A2W5F6G6-F1
#
_entry.id   AF-A0A2W5F6G6-F1
#
_cell.length_a   1.000
_cell.length_b   1.000
_cell.length_c   1.000
_cell.angle_alpha   90.00
_cell.angle_beta   90.00
_cell.angle_gamma   90.00
#
_symmetry.space_group_name_H-M   'P 1'
#
loop_
_entity.id
_entity.type
_entity.pdbx_description
1 polymer ?
#
loop_
_entity_poly.entity_id
_entity_poly.type
_entity_poly.pdbx_seq_one_letter_code
_entity_poly.pdbx_strand_id
1 'polypeptide(L)'
;MQKNLGHYYIYKFGVKENKKNWKKPNFKDDLISVEFTPNYNNIGIEIVNQSYEMVTVDWNRVRFEENDIVSNVLVWGSDFANKNEVLPVNILKPGQGMRTGIVPTELIDYAPKDSLANKNGYVVHQMYPDYDGLDEKESFAIMGLLGSELFKLKIPVIVRDQVVDYTFTFVPVEIERVGQSPLAKH
;
A
#
# COMPACT_ATOMS: atom_id res chain seq x y z
N MET A 1 -9.37 7.64 -38.68
CA MET A 1 -10.00 7.65 -37.34
C MET A 1 -8.97 7.13 -36.35
N GLN A 2 -8.42 8.00 -35.50
CA GLN A 2 -7.71 7.51 -34.31
C GLN A 2 -8.76 6.89 -33.38
N LYS A 3 -8.61 5.61 -33.06
CA LYS A 3 -9.38 5.01 -31.97
C LYS A 3 -8.97 5.75 -30.71
N ASN A 4 -9.89 6.48 -30.06
CA ASN A 4 -9.69 6.85 -28.67
C ASN A 4 -9.53 5.52 -27.93
N LEU A 5 -8.33 5.25 -27.43
CA LEU A 5 -8.09 4.25 -26.41
C LEU A 5 -8.33 4.96 -25.08
N GLY A 6 -8.92 4.26 -24.10
CA GLY A 6 -9.13 4.87 -22.78
C GLY A 6 -7.81 5.36 -22.19
N HIS A 7 -7.88 6.18 -21.14
CA HIS A 7 -6.69 6.69 -20.49
C HIS A 7 -6.31 5.80 -19.32
N TYR A 8 -5.01 5.60 -19.14
CA TYR A 8 -4.46 5.04 -17.91
C TYR A 8 -4.06 6.18 -16.98
N TYR A 9 -4.01 5.91 -15.68
CA TYR A 9 -3.78 6.93 -14.66
C TYR A 9 -2.64 6.52 -13.74
N ILE A 10 -1.68 7.42 -13.51
CA ILE A 10 -0.60 7.29 -12.52
C ILE A 10 -0.86 8.19 -11.34
N TYR A 11 -0.74 7.64 -10.13
CA TYR A 11 -0.99 8.36 -8.89
C TYR A 11 0.34 8.68 -8.20
N LYS A 12 0.49 9.91 -7.72
CA LYS A 12 1.49 10.26 -6.70
C LYS A 12 0.79 10.50 -5.38
N PHE A 13 1.35 9.95 -4.31
CA PHE A 13 0.75 9.97 -2.99
C PHE A 13 1.48 10.89 -2.03
N GLY A 14 0.70 11.60 -1.22
CA GLY A 14 1.11 12.12 0.07
C GLY A 14 0.61 11.22 1.20
N VAL A 15 1.11 11.46 2.41
CA VAL A 15 0.69 10.75 3.62
C VAL A 15 0.32 11.75 4.71
N LYS A 16 -0.75 11.47 5.46
CA LYS A 16 -1.10 12.19 6.69
C LYS A 16 -0.87 11.32 7.91
N GLU A 17 -0.28 11.91 8.96
CA GLU A 17 -0.02 11.27 10.25
C GLU A 17 -0.19 12.35 11.35
N ASN A 18 -0.92 12.09 12.43
CA ASN A 18 -1.19 13.05 13.52
C ASN A 18 -1.51 14.49 13.08
N LYS A 19 -2.43 14.65 12.11
CA LYS A 19 -2.85 15.95 11.52
C LYS A 19 -1.77 16.68 10.71
N LYS A 20 -0.56 16.12 10.58
CA LYS A 20 0.48 16.62 9.68
C LYS A 20 0.30 16.01 8.30
N ASN A 21 0.30 16.87 7.28
CA ASN A 21 0.19 16.47 5.89
C ASN A 21 1.57 16.50 5.24
N TRP A 22 2.01 15.38 4.71
CA TRP A 22 3.25 15.24 3.97
C TRP A 22 2.93 15.10 2.49
N LYS A 23 3.51 15.99 1.67
CA LYS A 23 3.38 15.92 0.19
C LYS A 23 4.09 14.71 -0.41
N LYS A 24 4.97 14.08 0.37
CA LYS A 24 5.68 12.86 0.02
C LYS A 24 5.19 11.74 0.93
N PRO A 25 5.25 10.48 0.47
CA PRO A 25 4.79 9.35 1.25
C PRO A 25 5.89 8.92 2.24
N ASN A 26 6.37 9.85 3.06
CA ASN A 26 7.39 9.61 4.07
C ASN A 26 7.02 10.24 5.41
N PHE A 27 7.58 9.67 6.47
CA PHE A 27 7.38 10.07 7.85
C PHE A 27 8.68 9.91 8.62
N LYS A 28 8.92 10.80 9.59
CA LYS A 28 10.05 10.69 10.51
C LYS A 28 9.70 11.29 11.86
N ASP A 29 10.02 10.56 12.92
CA ASP A 29 10.07 11.04 14.30
C ASP A 29 11.35 10.51 15.00
N ASP A 30 11.36 10.58 16.33
CA ASP A 30 12.49 10.13 17.16
C ASP A 30 12.57 8.60 17.30
N LEU A 31 11.50 7.86 16.97
CA LEU A 31 11.45 6.39 17.07
C LEU A 31 11.79 5.74 15.73
N ILE A 32 11.12 6.16 14.66
CA ILE A 32 11.24 5.56 13.34
C ILE A 32 11.24 6.62 12.23
N SER A 33 11.82 6.24 11.09
CA SER A 33 11.47 6.85 9.81
C SER A 33 10.85 5.80 8.91
N VAL A 34 9.81 6.18 8.19
CA VAL A 34 9.10 5.32 7.25
C VAL A 34 9.01 5.99 5.89
N GLU A 35 9.35 5.26 4.85
CA GLU A 35 9.09 5.64 3.45
C GLU A 35 8.15 4.61 2.83
N PHE A 36 7.14 5.10 2.13
CA PHE A 36 6.17 4.28 1.42
C PHE A 36 6.32 4.46 -0.09
N THR A 37 6.16 3.37 -0.81
CA THR A 37 6.07 3.36 -2.27
C THR A 37 4.75 2.68 -2.65
N PRO A 38 3.62 3.40 -2.59
CA PRO A 38 2.33 2.86 -3.01
C PRO A 38 2.37 2.47 -4.49
N ASN A 39 1.81 1.30 -4.78
CA ASN A 39 1.56 0.80 -6.12
C ASN A 39 0.08 0.38 -6.20
N TYR A 40 -0.41 -0.06 -7.35
CA TYR A 40 -1.84 -0.39 -7.50
C TYR A 40 -2.26 -1.59 -6.69
N ASN A 41 -1.39 -2.56 -6.42
CA ASN A 41 -1.76 -3.82 -5.76
C ASN A 41 -0.92 -4.14 -4.53
N ASN A 42 0.01 -3.26 -4.16
CA ASN A 42 0.86 -3.41 -2.99
C ASN A 42 1.37 -2.04 -2.52
N ILE A 43 1.92 -2.01 -1.31
CA ILE A 43 2.61 -0.84 -0.77
C ILE A 43 4.04 -1.28 -0.41
N GLY A 44 5.04 -0.72 -1.09
CA GLY A 44 6.42 -0.82 -0.66
C GLY A 44 6.64 -0.04 0.64
N ILE A 45 7.39 -0.59 1.58
CA ILE A 45 7.66 0.00 2.89
C ILE A 45 9.15 -0.10 3.20
N GLU A 46 9.74 1.01 3.61
CA GLU A 46 11.06 1.04 4.24
C GLU A 46 10.93 1.66 5.64
N ILE A 47 11.27 0.90 6.68
CA ILE A 47 11.25 1.35 8.07
C ILE A 47 12.66 1.33 8.62
N VAL A 48 13.10 2.44 9.22
CA VAL A 48 14.40 2.55 9.90
C VAL A 48 14.20 2.93 11.35
N ASN A 49 14.83 2.19 12.25
CA ASN A 49 14.84 2.51 13.68
C ASN A 49 15.76 3.72 13.94
N GLN A 50 15.19 4.85 14.36
CA GLN A 50 15.90 6.07 14.73
C GLN A 50 16.25 6.12 16.22
N SER A 51 15.65 5.25 17.03
CA SER A 51 15.85 5.22 18.48
C SER A 51 17.15 4.52 18.88
N TYR A 52 17.51 4.65 20.16
CA TYR A 52 18.59 3.87 20.80
C TYR A 52 18.13 2.50 21.31
N GLU A 53 16.84 2.18 21.15
CA GLU A 53 16.22 0.95 21.63
C GLU A 53 15.96 -0.03 20.49
N MET A 54 15.66 -1.28 20.82
CA MET A 54 15.13 -2.22 19.83
C MET A 54 13.68 -1.87 19.49
N VAL A 55 13.40 -1.84 18.20
CA VAL A 55 12.07 -1.59 17.63
C VAL A 55 11.57 -2.89 17.03
N THR A 56 10.37 -3.32 17.40
CA THR A 56 9.73 -4.50 16.81
C THR A 56 8.51 -4.10 15.99
N VAL A 57 8.45 -4.59 14.76
CA VAL A 57 7.28 -4.48 13.88
C VAL A 57 6.58 -5.85 13.85
N ASP A 58 5.34 -5.89 14.33
CA ASP A 58 4.51 -7.09 14.31
C ASP A 58 3.47 -7.00 13.19
N TRP A 59 3.76 -7.65 12.06
CA TRP A 59 2.90 -7.65 10.88
C TRP A 59 1.51 -8.22 11.14
N ASN A 60 1.36 -9.11 12.11
CA ASN A 60 0.05 -9.67 12.48
C ASN A 60 -0.89 -8.62 13.07
N ARG A 61 -0.35 -7.47 13.49
CA ARG A 61 -1.11 -6.34 14.04
C ARG A 61 -1.21 -5.16 13.07
N VAL A 62 -0.49 -5.20 11.94
CA VAL A 62 -0.63 -4.19 10.89
C VAL A 62 -2.00 -4.33 10.22
N ARG A 63 -2.68 -3.21 10.03
CA ARG A 63 -4.04 -3.18 9.44
C ARG A 63 -4.11 -2.20 8.29
N PHE A 64 -4.78 -2.60 7.23
CA PHE A 64 -5.18 -1.73 6.14
C PHE A 64 -6.67 -1.41 6.28
N GLU A 65 -7.06 -0.16 6.04
CA GLU A 65 -8.45 0.30 6.16
C GLU A 65 -8.85 1.13 4.93
N GLU A 66 -9.92 0.73 4.26
CA GLU A 66 -10.53 1.43 3.11
C GLU A 66 -12.05 1.35 3.25
N ASN A 67 -12.75 2.49 3.15
CA ASN A 67 -14.22 2.56 3.17
C ASN A 67 -14.88 1.65 4.25
N ASP A 68 -14.41 1.75 5.50
CA ASP A 68 -14.82 0.95 6.67
C ASP A 68 -14.43 -0.54 6.68
N ILE A 69 -13.84 -1.05 5.60
CA ILE A 69 -13.28 -2.41 5.54
C ILE A 69 -11.89 -2.37 6.17
N VAL A 70 -11.68 -3.21 7.19
CA VAL A 70 -10.37 -3.39 7.84
C VAL A 70 -9.83 -4.77 7.48
N SER A 71 -8.68 -4.81 6.82
CA SER A 71 -8.01 -6.05 6.44
C SER A 71 -6.69 -6.24 7.17
N ASN A 72 -6.28 -7.50 7.29
CA ASN A 72 -4.89 -7.84 7.59
C ASN A 72 -4.03 -7.52 6.35
N VAL A 73 -2.72 -7.60 6.54
CA VAL A 73 -1.75 -7.46 5.46
C VAL A 73 -0.91 -8.74 5.37
N LEU A 74 -0.51 -9.09 4.15
CA LEU A 74 0.49 -10.10 3.87
C LEU A 74 1.78 -9.42 3.45
N VAL A 75 2.93 -9.91 3.91
CA VAL A 75 4.23 -9.42 3.47
C VAL A 75 4.52 -9.93 2.05
N TRP A 76 4.95 -9.03 1.16
CA TRP A 76 5.26 -9.34 -0.23
C TRP A 76 6.36 -10.39 -0.32
N GLY A 77 6.13 -11.42 -1.15
CA GLY A 77 7.02 -12.58 -1.27
C GLY A 77 6.60 -13.79 -0.41
N SER A 78 5.64 -13.64 0.51
CA SER A 78 4.97 -14.77 1.15
C SER A 78 4.03 -15.48 0.18
N ASP A 79 3.81 -16.78 0.39
CA ASP A 79 2.81 -17.54 -0.36
C ASP A 79 1.40 -17.02 -0.06
N PHE A 80 0.62 -16.73 -1.09
CA PHE A 80 -0.76 -16.26 -0.96
C PHE A 80 -1.70 -17.32 -0.37
N ALA A 81 -1.35 -18.60 -0.48
CA ALA A 81 -2.05 -19.66 0.24
C ALA A 81 -1.98 -19.49 1.77
N ASN A 82 -0.94 -18.79 2.25
CA ASN A 82 -0.66 -18.59 3.67
C ASN A 82 -1.11 -17.20 4.14
N LYS A 83 -2.01 -16.51 3.40
CA LYS A 83 -2.47 -15.15 3.74
C LYS A 83 -3.13 -15.01 5.13
N ASN A 84 -3.51 -16.13 5.74
CA ASN A 84 -4.12 -16.20 7.07
C ASN A 84 -3.16 -16.77 8.14
N GLU A 85 -1.92 -17.11 7.79
CA GLU A 85 -0.93 -17.61 8.74
C GLU A 85 -0.28 -16.48 9.54
N VAL A 86 0.28 -16.84 10.69
CA VAL A 86 1.02 -15.91 11.54
C VAL A 86 2.33 -15.52 10.85
N LEU A 87 2.53 -14.22 10.68
CA LEU A 87 3.74 -13.66 10.09
C LEU A 87 4.85 -13.50 11.14
N PRO A 88 6.13 -13.67 10.76
CA PRO A 88 7.24 -13.44 11.69
C PRO A 88 7.31 -11.95 12.08
N VAL A 89 7.73 -11.67 13.31
CA VAL A 89 8.02 -10.29 13.73
C VAL A 89 9.38 -9.84 13.18
N ASN A 90 9.50 -8.55 12.88
CA ASN A 90 10.78 -7.94 12.52
C ASN A 90 11.33 -7.12 13.68
N ILE A 91 12.54 -7.46 14.14
CA ILE A 91 13.26 -6.74 15.20
C ILE A 91 14.37 -5.92 14.56
N LEU A 92 14.32 -4.61 14.74
CA LEU A 92 15.27 -3.63 14.21
C LEU A 92 16.14 -3.10 15.34
N LYS A 93 17.45 -3.31 15.25
CA LYS A 93 18.44 -2.68 16.14
C LYS A 93 18.52 -1.17 15.89
N PRO A 94 19.09 -0.37 16.82
CA PRO A 94 19.33 1.06 16.59
C PRO A 94 20.02 1.33 15.25
N GLY A 95 19.46 2.21 14.43
CA GLY A 95 19.94 2.55 13.10
C GLY A 95 19.69 1.51 12.00
N GLN A 96 19.14 0.34 12.33
CA GLN A 96 18.83 -0.70 11.35
C GLN A 96 17.57 -0.36 10.56
N GLY A 97 17.62 -0.59 9.24
CA GLY A 97 16.48 -0.52 8.35
C GLY A 97 15.98 -1.90 7.90
N MET A 98 14.73 -1.94 7.48
CA MET A 98 14.17 -3.02 6.69
C MET A 98 13.38 -2.45 5.50
N ARG A 99 13.41 -3.16 4.38
CA ARG A 99 12.61 -2.85 3.20
C ARG A 99 11.77 -4.07 2.83
N THR A 100 10.48 -3.87 2.62
CA THR A 100 9.54 -4.92 2.24
C THR A 100 8.40 -4.35 1.38
N GLY A 101 7.49 -5.20 0.94
CA GLY A 101 6.18 -4.80 0.43
C GLY A 101 5.07 -5.42 1.26
N ILE A 102 3.87 -4.85 1.20
CA ILE A 102 2.68 -5.44 1.81
C ILE A 102 1.50 -5.45 0.83
N VAL A 103 0.61 -6.42 1.00
CA VAL A 103 -0.65 -6.56 0.26
C VAL A 103 -1.80 -6.72 1.25
N PRO A 104 -2.87 -5.91 1.15
CA PRO A 104 -4.11 -6.16 1.88
C PRO A 104 -4.69 -7.54 1.55
N THR A 105 -5.01 -8.37 2.54
CA THR A 105 -5.46 -9.76 2.31
C THR A 105 -6.79 -9.87 1.58
N GLU A 106 -7.62 -8.82 1.65
CA GLU A 106 -8.90 -8.70 0.93
C GLU A 106 -8.72 -8.51 -0.58
N LEU A 107 -7.54 -8.09 -1.04
CA LEU A 107 -7.24 -7.96 -2.47
C LEU A 107 -6.71 -9.25 -3.07
N ILE A 108 -6.55 -10.31 -2.29
CA ILE A 108 -5.98 -11.57 -2.73
C ILE A 108 -7.11 -12.58 -2.90
N ASP A 109 -7.47 -12.90 -4.15
CA ASP A 109 -8.53 -13.85 -4.46
C ASP A 109 -8.02 -15.09 -5.16
N TYR A 110 -8.73 -16.20 -4.97
CA TYR A 110 -8.51 -17.40 -5.75
C TYR A 110 -9.04 -17.19 -7.16
N ALA A 111 -8.19 -17.39 -8.16
CA ALA A 111 -8.60 -17.37 -9.57
C ALA A 111 -8.22 -18.69 -10.25
N PRO A 112 -9.12 -19.26 -11.07
CA PRO A 112 -8.84 -20.50 -11.78
C PRO A 112 -7.51 -20.42 -12.55
N LYS A 113 -6.74 -21.51 -12.50
CA LYS A 113 -5.39 -21.66 -13.09
C LYS A 113 -5.33 -21.39 -14.60
N ASP A 114 -6.47 -21.35 -15.28
CA ASP A 114 -6.58 -21.14 -16.73
C ASP A 114 -6.75 -19.65 -17.12
N SER A 115 -6.74 -18.74 -16.14
CA SER A 115 -6.64 -17.30 -16.43
C SER A 115 -5.20 -16.95 -16.84
N LEU A 116 -5.06 -16.21 -17.95
CA LEU A 116 -3.78 -15.75 -18.53
C LEU A 116 -2.86 -15.00 -17.54
N ALA A 117 -3.38 -14.61 -16.38
CA ALA A 117 -2.69 -13.84 -15.36
C ALA A 117 -2.08 -14.67 -14.21
N ASN A 118 -2.27 -16.00 -14.15
CA ASN A 118 -2.14 -16.70 -12.87
C ASN A 118 -1.46 -18.09 -12.90
N LYS A 119 -0.18 -18.16 -12.48
CA LYS A 119 0.55 -19.44 -12.38
C LYS A 119 0.29 -20.22 -11.09
N ASN A 120 -0.19 -19.55 -10.03
CA ASN A 120 -0.29 -20.12 -8.68
C ASN A 120 -1.74 -20.22 -8.15
N GLY A 121 -2.74 -19.83 -8.95
CA GLY A 121 -4.16 -19.90 -8.57
C GLY A 121 -4.65 -18.73 -7.71
N TYR A 122 -3.83 -17.69 -7.53
CA TYR A 122 -4.20 -16.47 -6.78
C TYR A 122 -3.94 -15.20 -7.60
N VAL A 123 -4.87 -14.25 -7.55
CA VAL A 123 -4.75 -12.94 -8.20
C VAL A 123 -4.77 -11.84 -7.14
N VAL A 124 -4.03 -10.77 -7.38
CA VAL A 124 -4.06 -9.57 -6.54
C VAL A 124 -4.81 -8.47 -7.28
N HIS A 125 -5.91 -8.01 -6.71
CA HIS A 125 -6.73 -6.92 -7.22
C HIS A 125 -6.06 -5.56 -6.95
N GLN A 126 -6.44 -4.56 -7.76
CA GLN A 126 -5.98 -3.19 -7.56
C GLN A 126 -6.69 -2.55 -6.36
N MET A 127 -5.98 -1.79 -5.54
CA MET A 127 -6.45 -0.92 -4.47
C MET A 127 -7.22 0.30 -5.00
N TYR A 128 -6.95 0.71 -6.24
CA TYR A 128 -7.58 1.88 -6.85
C TYR A 128 -7.52 1.76 -8.38
N PRO A 129 -8.49 2.35 -9.11
CA PRO A 129 -8.61 2.19 -10.55
C PRO A 129 -7.43 2.80 -11.33
N ASP A 130 -6.95 2.10 -12.35
CA ASP A 130 -5.86 2.56 -13.23
C ASP A 130 -6.28 2.92 -14.67
N TYR A 131 -7.54 2.68 -15.05
CA TYR A 131 -8.03 2.81 -16.43
C TYR A 131 -9.50 3.24 -16.50
N ASP A 132 -9.84 4.18 -17.38
CA ASP A 132 -11.22 4.72 -17.50
C ASP A 132 -12.11 4.00 -18.52
N GLY A 133 -11.60 3.05 -19.30
CA GLY A 133 -12.43 2.27 -20.23
C GLY A 133 -13.15 3.08 -21.32
N LEU A 134 -12.73 4.32 -21.61
CA LEU A 134 -13.46 5.29 -22.46
C LEU A 134 -14.75 5.86 -21.85
N ASP A 135 -15.02 5.61 -20.58
CA ASP A 135 -16.15 6.20 -19.88
C ASP A 135 -15.75 7.53 -19.23
N GLU A 136 -16.41 8.61 -19.64
CA GLU A 136 -16.19 9.94 -19.08
C GLU A 136 -16.53 9.98 -17.58
N LYS A 137 -17.54 9.22 -17.13
CA LYS A 137 -17.90 9.14 -15.71
C LYS A 137 -16.80 8.50 -14.89
N GLU A 138 -16.17 7.45 -15.40
CA GLU A 138 -15.03 6.81 -14.76
C GLU A 138 -13.83 7.75 -14.72
N SER A 139 -13.56 8.49 -15.80
CA SER A 139 -12.53 9.52 -15.81
C SER A 139 -12.78 10.59 -14.74
N PHE A 140 -14.02 11.07 -14.59
CA PHE A 140 -14.38 12.01 -13.54
C PHE A 140 -14.28 11.41 -12.14
N ALA A 141 -14.67 10.15 -11.96
CA ALA A 141 -14.56 9.45 -10.68
C ALA A 141 -13.10 9.31 -10.26
N ILE A 142 -12.22 8.86 -11.16
CA ILE A 142 -10.77 8.74 -10.95
C ILE A 142 -10.16 10.10 -10.59
N MET A 143 -10.43 11.14 -11.39
CA MET A 143 -9.89 12.48 -11.11
C MET A 143 -10.45 13.07 -9.81
N GLY A 144 -11.67 12.69 -9.43
CA GLY A 144 -12.31 13.05 -8.17
C GLY A 144 -11.63 12.49 -6.92
N LEU A 145 -10.74 11.48 -7.07
CA LEU A 145 -9.95 10.94 -5.96
C LEU A 145 -8.83 11.90 -5.51
N LEU A 146 -8.51 12.94 -6.30
CA LEU A 146 -7.46 13.90 -5.95
C LEU A 146 -7.78 14.61 -4.63
N GLY A 147 -6.86 14.52 -3.66
CA GLY A 147 -7.02 15.09 -2.33
C GLY A 147 -7.92 14.28 -1.37
N SER A 148 -8.54 13.20 -1.84
CA SER A 148 -9.35 12.30 -1.01
C SER A 148 -8.50 11.36 -0.16
N GLU A 149 -9.04 10.93 0.98
CA GLU A 149 -8.41 9.91 1.83
C GLU A 149 -8.80 8.54 1.29
N LEU A 150 -7.89 7.93 0.51
CA LEU A 150 -8.18 6.65 -0.15
C LEU A 150 -8.17 5.49 0.84
N PHE A 151 -7.08 5.36 1.60
CA PHE A 151 -6.92 4.27 2.56
C PHE A 151 -5.99 4.68 3.71
N LYS A 152 -6.04 3.91 4.80
CA LYS A 152 -5.17 4.08 5.96
C LYS A 152 -4.38 2.81 6.21
N LEU A 153 -3.14 2.98 6.62
CA LEU A 153 -2.27 1.90 7.09
C LEU A 153 -1.93 2.14 8.56
N LYS A 154 -2.30 1.19 9.41
CA LYS A 154 -2.00 1.21 10.85
C LYS A 154 -0.81 0.30 11.10
N ILE A 155 0.31 0.87 11.54
CA ILE A 155 1.53 0.14 11.84
C ILE A 155 1.83 0.27 13.34
N PRO A 156 1.53 -0.76 14.14
CA PRO A 156 1.95 -0.80 15.53
C PRO A 156 3.45 -1.12 15.60
N VAL A 157 4.15 -0.35 16.40
CA VAL A 157 5.56 -0.54 16.71
C VAL A 157 5.71 -0.80 18.21
N ILE A 158 6.52 -1.78 18.57
CA ILE A 158 6.75 -2.17 19.97
C ILE A 158 8.16 -1.76 20.39
N VAL A 159 8.26 -0.99 21.46
CA VAL A 159 9.53 -0.54 22.07
C VAL A 159 9.44 -0.76 23.57
N ARG A 160 10.37 -1.54 24.15
CA ARG A 160 10.38 -1.88 25.59
C ARG A 160 8.99 -2.31 26.12
N ASP A 161 8.35 -3.22 25.39
CA ASP A 161 7.00 -3.75 25.69
C ASP A 161 5.84 -2.73 25.61
N GLN A 162 6.10 -1.49 25.18
CA GLN A 162 5.06 -0.49 24.90
C GLN A 162 4.71 -0.50 23.41
N VAL A 163 3.41 -0.44 23.13
CA VAL A 163 2.89 -0.32 21.77
C VAL A 163 2.70 1.16 21.43
N VAL A 164 3.29 1.57 20.32
CA VAL A 164 3.07 2.88 19.70
C VAL A 164 2.39 2.64 18.36
N ASP A 165 1.15 3.13 18.22
CA ASP A 165 0.35 2.94 17.03
C ASP A 165 0.52 4.12 16.06
N TYR A 166 1.09 3.86 14.88
CA TYR A 166 1.15 4.83 13.79
C TYR A 166 -0.01 4.63 12.83
N THR A 167 -0.68 5.71 12.43
CA THR A 167 -1.74 5.67 11.41
C THR A 167 -1.40 6.60 10.26
N PHE A 168 -1.12 6.01 9.10
CA PHE A 168 -0.78 6.71 7.88
C PHE A 168 -1.97 6.74 6.93
N THR A 169 -2.50 7.92 6.63
CA THR A 169 -3.59 8.10 5.66
C THR A 169 -3.03 8.51 4.32
N PHE A 170 -3.31 7.74 3.28
CA PHE A 170 -2.80 7.96 1.93
C PHE A 170 -3.76 8.82 1.13
N VAL A 171 -3.20 9.84 0.49
CA VAL A 171 -3.95 10.83 -0.28
C VAL A 171 -3.29 11.04 -1.63
N PRO A 172 -4.01 10.86 -2.76
CA PRO A 172 -3.51 11.27 -4.06
C PRO A 172 -3.26 12.77 -4.07
N VAL A 173 -2.01 13.18 -4.31
CA VAL A 173 -1.62 14.59 -4.46
C VAL A 173 -1.45 14.98 -5.91
N GLU A 174 -1.31 14.00 -6.81
CA GLU A 174 -1.26 14.18 -8.24
C GLU A 174 -1.82 12.93 -8.92
N ILE A 175 -2.58 13.13 -10.00
CA ILE A 175 -3.11 12.06 -10.86
C ILE A 175 -2.78 12.45 -12.30
N GLU A 176 -1.96 11.65 -12.97
CA GLU A 176 -1.46 11.89 -14.32
C GLU A 176 -2.11 10.93 -15.33
N ARG A 177 -2.57 11.45 -16.47
CA ARG A 177 -3.03 10.61 -17.58
C ARG A 177 -1.85 10.13 -18.41
N VAL A 178 -1.80 8.84 -18.71
CA VAL A 178 -0.76 8.20 -19.50
C VAL A 178 -1.34 7.30 -20.59
N GLY A 179 -0.60 7.11 -21.68
CA GLY A 179 -1.04 6.35 -22.86
C GLY A 179 -0.83 4.83 -22.79
N GLN A 180 -0.26 4.32 -21.69
CA GLN A 180 0.03 2.89 -21.49
C GLN A 180 -0.23 2.51 -20.03
N SER A 181 -0.65 1.27 -19.79
CA SER A 181 -0.90 0.80 -18.42
C SER A 181 0.37 0.92 -17.56
N PRO A 182 0.26 1.49 -16.35
CA PRO A 182 1.35 1.50 -15.38
C PRO A 182 1.76 0.09 -14.94
N LEU A 183 0.84 -0.88 -15.04
CA LEU A 183 1.10 -2.28 -14.71
C LEU A 183 1.89 -3.02 -15.78
N ALA A 184 2.00 -2.49 -17.00
CA ALA A 184 2.75 -3.13 -18.09
C ALA A 184 4.27 -2.96 -17.97
N LYS A 185 4.76 -2.17 -17.00
CA LYS A 185 6.19 -1.87 -16.81
C LYS A 185 6.93 -2.82 -15.84
N HIS A 186 6.29 -3.90 -15.39
CA HIS A 186 6.87 -4.85 -14.43
C HIS A 186 6.67 -6.30 -14.87
#